data_AF-A0A2G6HJD2-F1
#
_entry.id   AF-A0A2G6HJD2-F1
#
_cell.length_a   1.000
_cell.length_b   1.000
_cell.length_c   1.000
_cell.angle_alpha   90.00
_cell.angle_beta   90.00
_cell.angle_gamma   90.00
#
_symmetry.space_group_name_H-M   'P 1'
#
loop_
_entity.id
_entity.type
_entity.pdbx_description
1 polymer ?
#
loop_
_entity_poly.entity_id
_entity_poly.type
_entity_poly.pdbx_seq_one_letter_code
_entity_poly.pdbx_strand_id
1 'polypeptide(L)'
;MADEQKAAANENGQNDGQGRSSNAPADGSMFVKVYAPYKIYFEGQAKSISAVNQTGPFDILPEHHNFITLLVPCDIIVRTERGQEKIRIQNGIMHSKENSVVVFLDV
;
A
#
# COMPACT_ATOMS: atom_id res chain seq x y z
N MET A 1 41.50 -31.37 -42.94
CA MET A 1 40.45 -31.30 -41.90
C MET A 1 41.18 -31.16 -40.59
N ALA A 2 41.41 -29.92 -40.18
CA ALA A 2 42.21 -29.56 -39.02
C ALA A 2 41.36 -28.69 -38.10
N ASP A 3 41.33 -29.11 -36.84
CA ASP A 3 41.21 -28.33 -35.61
C ASP A 3 40.05 -27.33 -35.47
N GLU A 4 38.98 -27.83 -34.84
CA GLU A 4 37.98 -27.03 -34.14
C GLU A 4 38.42 -26.86 -32.68
N GLN A 5 39.02 -25.72 -32.37
CA GLN A 5 39.27 -25.25 -31.01
C GLN A 5 39.06 -23.73 -30.96
N LYS A 6 37.97 -23.30 -30.33
CA LYS A 6 37.79 -21.91 -29.90
C LYS A 6 37.66 -21.91 -28.38
N ALA A 7 38.68 -21.34 -27.74
CA ALA A 7 38.78 -21.15 -26.31
C ALA A 7 37.95 -19.95 -25.83
N ALA A 8 37.52 -20.06 -24.56
CA ALA A 8 37.37 -19.03 -23.54
C ALA A 8 36.47 -17.82 -23.83
N ALA A 9 35.45 -17.60 -22.98
CA ALA A 9 35.67 -16.85 -21.74
C ALA A 9 34.41 -16.92 -20.86
N ASN A 10 34.63 -17.31 -19.62
CA ASN A 10 33.70 -17.30 -18.50
C ASN A 10 33.27 -15.85 -18.20
N GLU A 11 31.98 -15.55 -18.30
CA GLU A 11 31.43 -14.26 -17.91
C GLU A 11 31.31 -14.21 -16.38
N ASN A 12 32.28 -13.52 -15.78
CA ASN A 12 32.32 -13.18 -14.38
C ASN A 12 31.02 -12.51 -13.93
N GLY A 13 30.49 -13.00 -12.80
CA GLY A 13 29.58 -12.22 -11.99
C GLY A 13 30.25 -10.96 -11.47
N GLN A 14 29.48 -9.88 -11.42
CA GLN A 14 29.62 -8.84 -10.42
C GLN A 14 28.23 -8.23 -10.20
N ASN A 15 27.66 -8.70 -9.10
CA ASN A 15 26.48 -8.21 -8.43
C ASN A 15 26.90 -6.96 -7.67
N ASP A 16 26.43 -5.77 -8.05
CA ASP A 16 26.58 -4.57 -7.24
C ASP A 16 25.37 -3.64 -7.40
N GLY A 17 24.52 -3.72 -6.38
CA GLY A 17 23.95 -2.55 -5.72
C GLY A 17 23.13 -1.58 -6.55
N GLN A 18 21.83 -1.84 -6.66
CA GLN A 18 20.84 -0.77 -6.58
C GLN A 18 19.57 -1.27 -5.90
N GLY A 19 19.61 -1.26 -4.57
CA GLY A 19 18.43 -1.18 -3.72
C GLY A 19 17.74 0.16 -3.94
N ARG A 20 17.03 0.31 -5.06
CA ARG A 20 15.90 1.23 -5.13
C ARG A 20 14.69 0.38 -4.82
N SER A 21 14.26 0.41 -3.56
CA SER A 21 12.91 0.00 -3.19
C SER A 21 11.97 0.73 -4.17
N SER A 22 11.42 -0.02 -5.11
CA SER A 22 10.46 0.44 -6.09
C SER A 22 9.17 0.75 -5.34
N ASN A 23 9.13 1.89 -4.66
CA ASN A 23 7.93 2.41 -4.02
C ASN A 23 7.29 3.50 -4.90
N ALA A 24 7.47 3.38 -6.23
CA ALA A 24 6.60 4.05 -7.17
C ALA A 24 5.25 3.30 -7.13
N PRO A 25 4.12 4.00 -6.93
CA PRO A 25 2.82 3.35 -6.99
C PRO A 25 2.70 2.68 -8.36
N ALA A 26 2.46 1.37 -8.37
CA ALA A 26 1.99 0.71 -9.58
C ALA A 26 0.70 1.41 -10.02
N ASP A 27 0.54 1.59 -11.33
CA ASP A 27 -0.61 2.25 -11.95
C ASP A 27 -1.91 1.67 -11.36
N GLY A 28 -2.62 2.44 -10.53
CA GLY A 28 -3.79 1.96 -9.76
C GLY A 28 -3.53 1.48 -8.32
N SER A 29 -2.53 2.02 -7.62
CA SER A 29 -2.36 1.84 -6.17
C SER A 29 -2.22 3.16 -5.42
N MET A 30 -2.60 3.16 -4.14
CA MET A 30 -2.53 4.29 -3.22
C MET A 30 -1.84 3.87 -1.92
N PHE A 31 -1.11 4.78 -1.31
CA PHE A 31 -0.47 4.52 -0.02
C PHE A 31 -1.50 4.61 1.09
N VAL A 32 -1.55 3.60 1.97
CA VAL A 32 -2.47 3.56 3.11
C VAL A 32 -1.68 3.39 4.39
N LYS A 33 -1.97 4.23 5.37
CA LYS A 33 -1.43 4.17 6.73
C LYS A 33 -2.54 4.20 7.76
N VAL A 34 -2.69 3.12 8.53
CA VAL A 34 -3.64 3.01 9.62
C VAL A 34 -2.88 2.92 10.93
N TYR A 35 -3.01 3.91 11.80
CA TYR A 35 -2.30 3.96 13.06
C TYR A 35 -3.14 4.55 14.19
N ALA A 36 -2.80 4.13 15.40
CA ALA A 36 -3.24 4.66 16.68
C ALA A 36 -2.03 5.27 17.41
N PRO A 37 -2.23 6.01 18.52
CA PRO A 37 -1.13 6.64 19.26
C PRO A 37 0.04 5.71 19.62
N TYR A 38 -0.25 4.43 19.88
CA TYR A 38 0.74 3.46 20.36
C TYR A 38 1.02 2.31 19.39
N LYS A 39 0.32 2.22 18.24
CA LYS A 39 0.41 1.08 17.33
C LYS A 39 0.08 1.45 15.90
N ILE A 40 0.89 0.98 14.95
CA ILE A 40 0.57 0.98 13.52
C ILE A 40 -0.09 -0.37 13.19
N TYR A 41 -1.30 -0.33 12.63
CA TYR A 41 -2.05 -1.52 12.25
C TYR A 41 -1.75 -1.95 10.82
N PHE A 42 -1.57 -0.96 9.94
CA PHE A 42 -1.26 -1.19 8.53
C PHE A 42 -0.45 -0.03 7.97
N GLU A 43 0.56 -0.33 7.17
CA GLU A 43 1.32 0.67 6.42
C GLU A 43 1.81 0.02 5.11
N GLY A 44 1.37 0.53 3.97
CA GLY A 44 1.75 -0.03 2.68
C GLY A 44 0.85 0.41 1.52
N GLN A 45 1.04 -0.21 0.36
CA GLN A 45 0.25 0.05 -0.84
C GLN A 45 -1.07 -0.73 -0.82
N ALA A 46 -2.16 -0.07 -1.21
CA ALA A 46 -3.49 -0.65 -1.34
C ALA A 46 -4.14 -0.26 -2.67
N LYS A 47 -5.04 -1.10 -3.16
CA LYS A 47 -5.89 -0.82 -4.34
C LYS A 47 -7.19 -0.14 -3.97
N SER A 48 -7.71 -0.39 -2.77
CA SER A 48 -8.87 0.32 -2.25
C SER A 48 -8.96 0.21 -0.74
N ILE A 49 -9.67 1.16 -0.14
CA ILE A 49 -10.00 1.14 1.28
C ILE A 49 -11.49 1.43 1.46
N SER A 50 -12.18 0.47 2.06
CA SER A 50 -13.60 0.60 2.39
C SER A 50 -13.78 0.83 3.88
N ALA A 51 -14.66 1.76 4.24
CA ALA A 51 -15.02 2.05 5.62
C ALA A 51 -16.45 2.62 5.70
N VAL A 52 -16.91 2.95 6.91
CA VAL A 52 -18.25 3.48 7.16
C VAL A 52 -18.14 4.80 7.91
N ASN A 53 -18.86 5.82 7.43
CA ASN A 53 -19.04 7.09 8.12
C ASN A 53 -20.50 7.25 8.59
N GLN A 54 -20.86 8.42 9.12
CA GLN A 54 -22.23 8.69 9.59
C GLN A 54 -23.29 8.63 8.47
N THR A 55 -22.91 8.90 7.22
CA THR A 55 -23.83 8.87 6.08
C THR A 55 -24.04 7.45 5.56
N GLY A 56 -23.00 6.61 5.61
CA GLY A 56 -23.06 5.22 5.15
C GLY A 56 -21.70 4.61 4.81
N PRO A 57 -21.70 3.44 4.15
CA PRO A 57 -20.48 2.81 3.65
C PRO A 57 -19.91 3.60 2.47
N PHE A 58 -18.59 3.71 2.42
CA PHE A 58 -17.86 4.35 1.33
C PHE A 58 -16.61 3.54 0.97
N ASP A 59 -16.12 3.72 -0.25
CA ASP A 59 -14.89 3.10 -0.75
C ASP A 59 -14.02 4.19 -1.40
N ILE A 60 -12.72 4.19 -1.10
CA ILE A 60 -11.75 5.10 -1.69
C ILE A 60 -10.84 4.29 -2.61
N LEU A 61 -10.76 4.75 -3.85
CA LEU A 61 -9.89 4.23 -4.89
C LEU A 61 -8.72 5.21 -5.14
N PRO A 62 -7.67 4.78 -5.87
CA PRO A 62 -6.61 5.67 -6.31
C PRO A 62 -7.18 6.85 -7.12
N GLU A 63 -6.50 7.99 -7.06
CA GLU A 63 -6.88 9.25 -7.72
C GLU A 63 -8.17 9.90 -7.23
N HIS A 64 -8.71 9.44 -6.10
CA HIS A 64 -9.83 10.10 -5.45
C HIS A 64 -9.44 11.51 -4.95
N HIS A 65 -10.37 12.46 -5.05
CA HIS A 65 -10.18 13.81 -4.55
C HIS A 65 -9.92 13.83 -3.03
N ASN A 66 -9.30 14.92 -2.57
CA ASN A 66 -9.03 15.12 -1.15
C ASN A 66 -10.32 14.98 -0.34
N PHE A 67 -10.27 14.11 0.67
CA PHE A 67 -11.45 13.74 1.44
C PHE A 67 -11.08 13.59 2.91
N ILE A 68 -11.92 14.10 3.81
CA ILE A 68 -11.76 13.92 5.26
C ILE A 68 -13.11 13.53 5.85
N THR A 69 -13.13 12.49 6.68
CA THR A 69 -14.35 12.03 7.33
C THR A 69 -14.05 11.44 8.71
N LEU A 70 -15.04 11.53 9.59
CA LEU A 70 -15.07 10.75 10.82
C LEU A 70 -15.60 9.35 10.50
N LEU A 71 -14.99 8.35 11.13
CA LEU A 71 -15.41 6.95 11.04
C LEU A 71 -16.28 6.60 12.25
N VAL A 72 -17.32 5.80 11.99
CA VAL A 72 -18.16 5.20 13.02
C VAL A 72 -17.67 3.77 13.32
N PRO A 73 -18.17 3.09 14.38
CA PRO A 73 -17.75 1.72 14.69
C PRO A 73 -17.99 0.77 13.52
N CYS A 74 -16.92 0.36 12.83
CA CYS A 74 -16.99 -0.47 11.63
C CYS A 74 -15.73 -1.32 11.43
N ASP A 75 -15.75 -2.13 10.38
CA ASP A 75 -14.58 -2.87 9.88
C ASP A 75 -13.99 -2.09 8.70
N ILE A 76 -12.79 -1.56 8.87
CA ILE A 76 -12.01 -1.02 7.76
C ILE A 76 -11.47 -2.20 6.96
N ILE A 77 -11.72 -2.20 5.65
CA ILE A 77 -11.23 -3.22 4.73
C ILE A 77 -10.21 -2.57 3.81
N VAL A 78 -8.94 -2.90 3.98
CA VAL A 78 -7.86 -2.47 3.10
C VAL A 78 -7.58 -3.59 2.10
N ARG A 79 -7.84 -3.35 0.81
CA ARG A 79 -7.56 -4.32 -0.24
C ARG A 79 -6.18 -4.05 -0.83
N THR A 80 -5.26 -4.98 -0.65
CA THR A 80 -3.91 -4.93 -1.22
C THR A 80 -3.81 -5.89 -2.39
N GLU A 81 -2.67 -5.90 -3.09
CA GLU A 81 -2.39 -6.91 -4.12
C GLU A 81 -2.32 -8.34 -3.57
N ARG A 82 -1.95 -8.48 -2.30
CA ARG A 82 -1.70 -9.79 -1.67
C ARG A 82 -2.93 -10.35 -0.93
N GLY A 83 -3.96 -9.54 -0.71
CA GLY A 83 -5.15 -9.94 0.02
C GLY A 83 -5.93 -8.76 0.60
N GLN A 84 -6.80 -9.06 1.57
CA GLN A 84 -7.60 -8.06 2.27
C GLN A 84 -7.25 -8.05 3.75
N GLU A 85 -6.92 -6.88 4.27
CA GLU A 85 -6.69 -6.62 5.69
C GLU A 85 -7.95 -6.04 6.30
N LYS A 86 -8.44 -6.64 7.39
CA LYS A 86 -9.64 -6.19 8.11
C LYS A 86 -9.24 -5.66 9.48
N ILE A 87 -9.59 -4.41 9.75
CA ILE A 87 -9.26 -3.72 11.00
C ILE A 87 -10.56 -3.24 11.64
N ARG A 88 -10.93 -3.85 12.77
CA ARG A 88 -12.09 -3.47 13.58
C ARG A 88 -11.77 -2.20 14.36
N ILE A 89 -12.61 -1.17 14.24
CA ILE A 89 -12.42 0.11 14.92
C ILE A 89 -13.69 0.55 15.65
N GLN A 90 -13.53 1.38 16.68
CA GLN A 90 -14.64 2.05 17.36
C GLN A 90 -14.85 3.45 16.79
N ASN A 91 -13.82 4.28 16.80
CA ASN A 91 -13.85 5.61 16.19
C ASN A 91 -12.52 5.91 15.51
N GLY A 92 -12.53 6.89 14.62
CA GLY A 92 -11.32 7.36 13.97
C GLY A 92 -11.57 8.51 13.01
N ILE A 93 -10.49 9.07 12.50
CA ILE A 93 -10.49 10.11 11.47
C ILE A 93 -9.74 9.55 10.27
N MET A 94 -10.35 9.64 9.10
CA MET A 94 -9.71 9.28 7.84
C MET A 94 -9.48 10.56 7.04
N HIS A 95 -8.25 10.74 6.54
CA HIS A 95 -7.94 11.73 5.52
C HIS A 95 -7.34 11.08 4.29
N SER A 96 -7.74 11.53 3.11
CA SER A 96 -7.17 11.20 1.81
C SER A 96 -6.61 12.46 1.19
N LYS A 97 -5.33 12.42 0.79
CA LYS A 97 -4.63 13.50 0.12
C LYS A 97 -3.60 12.93 -0.86
N GLU A 98 -3.61 13.38 -2.10
CA GLU A 98 -2.56 13.07 -3.10
C GLU A 98 -2.23 11.56 -3.18
N ASN A 99 -3.24 10.70 -3.35
CA ASN A 99 -3.08 9.23 -3.37
C ASN A 99 -2.48 8.60 -2.10
N SER A 100 -2.51 9.34 -0.99
CA SER A 100 -2.16 8.86 0.33
C SER A 100 -3.39 8.94 1.24
N VAL A 101 -3.77 7.81 1.81
CA VAL A 101 -4.83 7.74 2.81
C VAL A 101 -4.24 7.41 4.16
N VAL A 102 -4.57 8.24 5.12
CA VAL A 102 -4.13 8.09 6.50
C VAL A 102 -5.36 8.00 7.38
N VAL A 103 -5.37 6.98 8.21
CA VAL A 103 -6.43 6.72 9.17
C VAL A 103 -5.83 6.79 10.57
N PHE A 104 -6.32 7.73 11.35
CA PHE A 104 -6.02 7.86 12.75
C PHE A 104 -7.13 7.21 13.57
N LEU A 105 -6.77 6.19 14.34
CA LEU A 105 -7.71 5.44 15.16
C LEU A 105 -7.73 5.94 16.60
N ASP A 106 -8.93 5.99 17.16
CA ASP A 106 -9.18 6.19 18.58
C ASP A 106 -9.44 4.79 19.19
N VAL A 107 -8.49 4.31 20.00
CA VAL A 107 -8.45 2.94 20.55
C VAL A 107 -8.40 2.93 22.07
#